data_AF-A0A7X8EC39-F1
#
_entry.id   AF-A0A7X8EC39-F1
#
_cell.length_a   1.000
_cell.length_b   1.000
_cell.length_c   1.000
_cell.angle_alpha   90.00
_cell.angle_beta   90.00
_cell.angle_gamma   90.00
#
_symmetry.space_group_name_H-M   'P 1'
#
loop_
_entity.id
_entity.type
_entity.pdbx_description
1 polymer ?
#
loop_
_entity_poly.entity_id
_entity_poly.type
_entity_poly.pdbx_seq_one_letter_code
_entity_poly.pdbx_strand_id
1 'polypeptide(L)' 'MKTVFTTAREVMAFFSLLKMRRHYIETVLFPEIYRRYERLPVSRLPLVVQGVVESDEGALTVEVDRLSSL' A
#
# COMPACT_ATOMS: atom_id res chain seq x y z
N MET A 1 9.09 -2.49 1.29
CA MET A 1 8.30 -2.38 0.05
C MET A 1 8.81 -3.39 -0.96
N LYS A 2 7.94 -4.21 -1.53
CA LYS A 2 8.26 -5.17 -2.59
C LYS A 2 7.62 -4.69 -3.89
N THR A 3 8.46 -4.37 -4.88
CA THR A 3 8.00 -4.03 -6.23
C THR A 3 7.69 -5.29 -7.02
N VAL A 4 6.58 -5.28 -7.76
CA VAL A 4 6.12 -6.37 -8.62
C VAL A 4 5.55 -5.80 -9.92
N PHE A 5 5.26 -6.67 -10.89
CA PHE A 5 4.80 -6.25 -12.20
C PHE A 5 3.48 -6.92 -12.55
N THR A 6 2.59 -6.17 -13.19
CA THR A 6 1.40 -6.74 -13.83
C THR A 6 1.79 -7.61 -15.03
N THR A 7 0.83 -8.38 -15.56
CA THR A 7 1.00 -9.11 -16.82
C THR A 7 1.31 -8.17 -18.00
N ALA A 8 0.86 -6.91 -17.94
CA ALA A 8 1.17 -5.85 -18.88
C ALA A 8 2.53 -5.14 -18.61
N ARG A 9 3.34 -5.65 -17.67
CA ARG A 9 4.62 -5.09 -17.22
C ARG A 9 4.55 -3.70 -16.58
N GLU A 10 3.40 -3.32 -16.06
CA GLU A 10 3.28 -2.11 -15.25
C GLU A 10 3.73 -2.36 -13.81
N VAL A 11 4.34 -1.36 -13.19
CA VAL A 11 4.88 -1.46 -11.83
C VAL A 11 3.76 -1.33 -10.80
N MET A 12 3.77 -2.21 -9.80
CA MET A 12 2.96 -2.13 -8.59
C MET A 12 3.82 -2.46 -7.37
N ALA A 13 3.30 -2.21 -6.16
CA ALA A 13 4.03 -2.51 -4.94
C ALA A 13 3.13 -3.07 -3.84
N PHE A 14 3.68 -4.03 -3.10
CA PHE A 14 3.12 -4.53 -1.85
C PHE A 14 3.98 -4.06 -0.67
N PHE A 15 3.33 -3.64 0.41
CA PHE A 15 4.01 -3.33 1.67
C PHE A 15 3.08 -3.48 2.86
N SER A 16 3.67 -3.81 4.01
CA SER A 16 2.94 -3.93 5.27
C SER A 16 2.98 -2.62 6.03
N LEU A 17 1.83 -2.15 6.50
CA LEU A 17 1.69 -1.02 7.42
C LEU A 17 1.47 -1.53 8.83
N LEU A 18 2.23 -1.01 9.78
CA LEU A 18 2.00 -1.28 11.19
C LEU A 18 0.85 -0.39 11.70
N LYS A 19 -0.29 -1.00 11.99
CA LYS A 19 -1.40 -0.38 12.71
C LYS A 19 -1.32 -0.78 14.19
N MET A 20 -1.03 0.19 15.06
CA MET A 20 -0.85 -0.04 16.50
C MET A 20 0.30 -1.03 16.79
N ARG A 21 0.47 -1.44 18.06
CA ARG A 21 1.69 -2.13 18.50
C ARG A 21 2.01 -3.47 17.83
N ARG A 22 1.06 -4.16 17.17
CA ARG A 22 1.27 -5.54 16.64
C ARG A 22 0.40 -5.95 15.45
N HIS A 23 -0.44 -5.08 14.89
CA HIS A 23 -1.29 -5.46 13.75
C HIS A 23 -0.66 -4.92 12.47
N TYR A 24 -0.42 -5.80 11.51
CA TYR A 24 0.03 -5.43 10.19
C TYR A 24 -1.15 -5.45 9.24
N ILE A 25 -1.19 -4.49 8.33
CA ILE A 25 -2.15 -4.43 7.23
C ILE A 25 -1.34 -4.54 5.95
N GLU A 26 -1.64 -5.54 5.14
CA GLU A 26 -1.05 -5.66 3.82
C GLU A 26 -1.67 -4.58 2.91
N THR A 27 -0.82 -3.87 2.18
CA THR A 27 -1.23 -2.69 1.40
C THR A 27 -0.72 -2.84 -0.02
N VAL A 28 -1.60 -2.56 -0.99
CA VAL A 28 -1.31 -2.71 -2.43
C VAL A 28 -1.39 -1.36 -3.11
N LEU A 29 -0.34 -1.02 -3.89
CA LEU A 29 -0.36 0.09 -4.82
C LEU A 29 -0.48 -0.44 -6.24
N PHE A 30 -1.67 -0.31 -6.82
CA PHE A 30 -1.87 -0.54 -8.25
C PHE A 30 -1.13 0.50 -9.09
N PRO A 31 -0.86 0.24 -10.38
CA PRO A 31 0.07 1.04 -11.17
C PRO A 31 -0.22 2.54 -11.23
N GLU A 32 -1.49 2.94 -11.31
CA GLU A 32 -1.88 4.35 -11.28
C GLU A 32 -1.47 5.04 -9.98
N ILE A 33 -1.71 4.38 -8.86
CA ILE A 33 -1.47 4.89 -7.51
C ILE A 33 0.01 4.82 -7.16
N TYR A 34 0.70 3.74 -7.58
CA TYR A 34 2.15 3.61 -7.47
C TYR A 34 2.86 4.79 -8.14
N ARG A 35 2.51 5.09 -9.41
CA ARG A 35 3.11 6.22 -10.15
C ARG A 35 2.95 7.57 -9.43
N ARG A 36 1.84 7.76 -8.71
CA ARG A 36 1.56 9.01 -7.97
C ARG A 36 2.31 9.10 -6.64
N TYR A 37 2.49 7.97 -5.96
CA TYR A 37 2.85 7.96 -4.54
C TYR A 37 4.08 7.10 -4.20
N GLU A 38 4.83 6.56 -5.16
CA GLU A 38 5.99 5.67 -4.94
C GLU A 38 7.02 6.20 -3.92
N ARG A 39 7.12 7.53 -3.77
CA ARG A 39 8.08 8.19 -2.86
C ARG A 39 7.58 8.31 -1.42
N LEU A 40 6.27 8.30 -1.19
CA LEU A 40 5.69 8.50 0.15
C LEU A 40 5.99 7.34 1.12
N PRO A 41 5.87 6.06 0.72
CA PRO A 41 6.19 4.92 1.58
C PRO A 41 7.66 4.84 2.02
N VAL A 42 8.55 5.55 1.34
CA VAL A 42 9.99 5.60 1.68
C VAL A 42 10.27 6.66 2.75
N SER A 43 9.35 7.59 2.97
CA SER A 43 9.48 8.60 4.01
C SER A 43 9.35 7.98 5.41
N ARG A 44 10.04 8.57 6.41
CA ARG A 44 9.88 8.19 7.83
C ARG A 44 8.67 8.84 8.50
N LEU A 45 7.86 9.59 7.73
CA LEU A 45 6.70 10.28 8.26
C LEU A 45 5.54 9.28 8.42
N PRO A 46 4.67 9.47 9.43
CA PRO A 46 3.44 8.70 9.53
C PRO A 46 2.62 8.87 8.24
N LEU A 47 2.08 7.77 7.73
CA LEU A 47 1.25 7.76 6.54
C LEU A 47 -0.23 7.62 6.90
N VAL A 48 -1.05 8.39 6.20
CA VAL A 48 -2.49 8.21 6.13
C VAL A 48 -2.80 7.50 4.81
N VAL A 49 -3.45 6.35 4.93
CA VAL A 49 -3.84 5.52 3.78
C VAL A 49 -5.36 5.42 3.74
N GLN A 50 -5.93 5.74 2.58
CA GLN A 50 -7.37 5.67 2.33
C GLN A 50 -7.61 4.79 1.10
N GLY A 51 -8.62 3.94 1.17
CA GLY A 51 -9.00 3.06 0.09
C GLY A 51 -9.96 1.97 0.52
N VAL A 52 -10.14 0.96 -0.32
CA VAL A 52 -11.06 -0.16 -0.09
C VAL A 52 -10.38 -1.20 0.79
N VAL A 53 -11.07 -1.63 1.86
CA VAL A 53 -10.62 -2.70 2.74
C VAL A 53 -11.20 -4.01 2.26
N GLU A 54 -10.32 -4.98 2.00
CA GLU A 54 -10.68 -6.33 1.59
C GLU A 54 -10.19 -7.34 2.62
N SER A 55 -10.90 -8.47 2.71
CA SER A 55 -10.44 -9.63 3.46
C SER A 55 -9.97 -10.69 2.48
N ASP A 56 -8.71 -11.08 2.61
CA ASP A 56 -8.10 -12.13 1.80
C ASP A 56 -7.55 -13.21 2.74
N GLU A 57 -8.23 -14.37 2.77
CA GLU A 57 -7.84 -15.53 3.59
C GLU A 57 -7.53 -15.20 5.07
N GLY A 58 -8.32 -14.29 5.67
CA GLY A 58 -8.15 -13.83 7.06
C GLY A 58 -7.11 -12.72 7.26
N ALA A 59 -6.40 -12.31 6.21
CA ALA A 59 -5.63 -11.07 6.20
C ALA A 59 -6.51 -9.88 5.80
N LEU A 60 -6.26 -8.72 6.42
CA LEU A 60 -6.85 -7.46 5.98
C LEU A 60 -5.90 -6.80 4.99
N THR A 61 -6.42 -6.55 3.80
CA THR A 61 -5.72 -5.87 2.71
C THR A 61 -6.38 -4.53 2.46
N VAL A 62 -5.58 -3.51 2.13
CA VAL A 62 -6.10 -2.21 1.66
C VAL A 62 -5.63 -1.98 0.23
N GLU A 63 -6.59 -1.93 -0.68
CA GLU A 63 -6.40 -1.36 -2.02
C GLU A 63 -6.41 0.17 -1.87
N VAL A 64 -5.30 0.81 -2.22
CA VAL A 64 -5.12 2.23 -1.91
C VAL A 64 -5.69 3.12 -3.01
N ASP A 65 -6.55 4.05 -2.63
CA ASP A 65 -7.01 5.14 -3.50
C ASP A 65 -6.17 6.42 -3.28
N ARG A 66 -5.80 6.70 -2.03
CA ARG A 66 -5.07 7.92 -1.65
C ARG A 66 -4.05 7.67 -0.54
N LEU A 67 -2.88 8.28 -0.69
CA LEU A 67 -1.83 8.36 0.32
C LEU A 67 -1.48 9.82 0.64
N SER A 68 -1.20 10.09 1.91
CA SER A 68 -0.57 11.32 2.37
C SER A 68 0.30 11.06 3.60
N SER A 69 1.28 11.92 3.87
CA SER A 69 1.92 11.98 5.19
C SER A 69 1.10 12.85 6.14
N LEU A 70 1.24 12.62 7.46
CA LEU A 70 0.82 13.60 8.48
C LEU A 70 1.71 14.85 8.47
#